data_AF-A0AAW9AQQ7-F1
#
_entry.id   AF-A0AAW9AQQ7-F1
#
_cell.length_a   1.000
_cell.length_b   1.000
_cell.length_c   1.000
_cell.angle_alpha   90.00
_cell.angle_beta   90.00
_cell.angle_gamma   90.00
#
_symmetry.space_group_name_H-M   'P 1'
#
loop_
_entity.id
_entity.type
_entity.pdbx_description
1 polymer ?
#
loop_
_entity_poly.entity_id
_entity_poly.type
_entity_poly.pdbx_seq_one_letter_code
_entity_poly.pdbx_strand_id
1 'polypeptide(L)'
;MHKFESITDLPGIQRLITKGGEKVKIYYRKNRDNLGLDLGMGLDFVKKHHSLPDTEELLKTHYGLFCEIQTQIAVEDLFCSFQGESYSPEGEAAPFIKAQGLFHTSMSVGDIIKYGDTYYFVDSYGMTEM
;
A
#
# COMPACT_ATOMS: atom_id res chain seq x y z
N MET A 1 16.20 0.18 23.05
CA MET A 1 15.77 0.20 21.65
C MET A 1 14.62 -0.80 21.53
N HIS A 2 13.40 -0.34 21.27
CA HIS A 2 12.28 -1.27 21.06
C HIS A 2 12.61 -2.13 19.84
N LYS A 3 12.56 -3.46 20.01
CA LYS A 3 12.85 -4.40 18.94
C LYS A 3 11.50 -4.88 18.40
N PHE A 4 11.09 -4.33 17.27
CA PHE A 4 9.92 -4.81 16.53
C PHE A 4 10.33 -6.04 15.72
N GLU A 5 9.48 -7.07 15.65
CA GLU A 5 9.78 -8.30 14.91
C GLU A 5 9.16 -8.29 13.51
N SER A 6 8.09 -7.49 13.34
CA SER A 6 7.35 -7.30 12.10
C SER A 6 6.85 -5.87 11.95
N ILE A 7 6.48 -5.48 10.72
CA ILE A 7 5.85 -4.18 10.44
C ILE A 7 4.55 -4.00 11.22
N THR A 8 3.83 -5.10 11.46
CA THR A 8 2.58 -5.06 12.22
C THR A 8 2.79 -4.78 13.69
N ASP A 9 3.99 -4.96 14.25
CA ASP A 9 4.28 -4.65 15.66
C ASP A 9 4.48 -3.17 15.93
N LEU A 10 4.59 -2.35 14.88
CA LEU A 10 4.70 -0.90 15.03
C LEU A 10 3.43 -0.35 15.70
N PRO A 11 3.54 0.48 16.76
CA PRO A 11 2.38 1.03 17.45
C PRO A 11 1.42 1.77 16.52
N GLY A 12 1.97 2.45 15.51
CA GLY A 12 1.22 3.15 14.48
C GLY A 12 0.44 2.24 13.53
N ILE A 13 0.84 0.98 13.36
CA ILE A 13 0.06 -0.04 12.64
C ILE A 13 -0.91 -0.76 13.58
N GLN A 14 -0.47 -1.10 14.80
CA GLN A 14 -1.32 -1.74 15.81
C GLN A 14 -2.60 -0.96 16.09
N ARG A 15 -2.54 0.38 16.13
CA ARG A 15 -3.73 1.23 16.33
C ARG A 15 -4.77 1.12 15.20
N LEU A 16 -4.37 0.66 14.02
CA LEU A 16 -5.25 0.47 12.87
C LEU A 16 -5.97 -0.88 12.93
N ILE A 17 -5.44 -1.83 13.70
CA ILE A 17 -5.98 -3.19 13.81
C ILE A 17 -7.22 -3.15 14.70
N THR A 18 -8.33 -3.67 14.19
CA THR A 18 -9.60 -3.75 14.93
C THR A 18 -10.18 -5.15 14.83
N LYS A 19 -10.74 -5.64 15.95
CA LYS A 19 -11.34 -6.97 16.00
C LYS A 19 -12.62 -7.01 15.18
N GLY A 20 -12.74 -7.98 14.28
CA GLY A 20 -13.90 -8.09 13.39
C GLY A 20 -13.93 -7.00 12.31
N GLY A 21 -12.79 -6.35 12.05
CA GLY A 21 -12.63 -5.50 10.87
C GLY A 21 -12.51 -6.32 9.59
N GLU A 22 -12.65 -5.63 8.46
CA GLU A 22 -12.46 -6.21 7.14
C GLU A 22 -10.99 -6.56 6.93
N LYS A 23 -10.72 -7.60 6.14
CA LYS A 23 -9.35 -7.99 5.82
C LYS A 23 -8.77 -7.00 4.81
N VAL A 24 -7.67 -6.35 5.18
CA VAL A 24 -7.01 -5.36 4.34
C VAL A 24 -5.58 -5.79 4.04
N LYS A 25 -5.20 -5.71 2.77
CA LYS A 25 -3.82 -5.90 2.31
C LYS A 25 -3.32 -4.63 1.64
N ILE A 26 -2.13 -4.20 2.02
CA ILE A 26 -1.48 -3.01 1.47
C ILE A 26 -0.36 -3.46 0.55
N TYR A 27 -0.40 -3.01 -0.69
CA TYR A 27 0.58 -3.33 -1.72
C TYR A 27 1.31 -2.06 -2.15
N TYR A 28 2.62 -2.08 -1.95
CA TYR A 28 3.50 -1.01 -2.39
C TYR A 28 4.16 -1.38 -3.70
N ARG A 29 4.33 -0.37 -4.54
CA ARG A 29 4.95 -0.56 -5.86
C ARG A 29 6.45 -0.87 -5.70
N LYS A 30 6.89 -1.99 -6.29
CA LYS A 30 8.26 -2.51 -6.18
C LYS A 30 9.11 -2.37 -7.43
N ASN A 31 8.56 -1.89 -8.55
CA ASN A 31 9.32 -1.68 -9.77
C ASN A 31 9.26 -0.22 -10.21
N ARG A 32 10.36 0.27 -10.79
CA ARG A 32 10.44 1.57 -11.45
C ARG A 32 10.65 1.41 -12.96
N ASP A 33 10.11 0.34 -13.53
CA ASP A 33 10.01 0.16 -14.97
C ASP A 33 8.99 1.15 -15.57
N ASN A 34 8.88 1.20 -16.90
CA ASN A 34 8.01 2.19 -17.57
C ASN A 34 6.56 2.13 -17.06
N LEU A 35 6.00 0.92 -16.92
CA LEU A 35 4.66 0.76 -16.36
C LEU A 35 4.61 1.20 -14.89
N GLY A 36 5.61 0.85 -14.08
CA GLY A 36 5.76 1.32 -12.71
C GLY A 36 5.73 2.83 -12.61
N LEU A 37 6.49 3.55 -13.45
CA LEU A 37 6.49 5.01 -13.46
C LEU A 37 5.13 5.59 -13.86
N ASP A 38 4.49 5.01 -14.87
CA ASP A 38 3.19 5.48 -15.35
C ASP A 38 2.06 5.20 -14.35
N LEU A 39 2.14 4.13 -13.53
CA LEU A 39 1.25 3.92 -12.38
C LEU A 39 1.32 5.07 -11.37
N GLY A 40 2.46 5.77 -11.27
CA GLY A 40 2.57 6.98 -10.45
C GLY A 40 1.83 8.20 -11.01
N MET A 41 1.30 8.12 -12.25
CA MET A 41 0.60 9.20 -12.93
C MET A 41 -0.92 9.11 -12.82
N GLY A 42 -1.45 8.06 -12.19
CA GLY A 42 -2.90 7.81 -12.07
C GLY A 42 -3.42 6.73 -13.02
N LEU A 43 -4.56 6.11 -12.67
CA LEU A 43 -5.07 4.93 -13.36
C LEU A 43 -5.51 5.23 -14.80
N ASP A 44 -6.15 6.39 -15.01
CA ASP A 44 -6.59 6.83 -16.33
C ASP A 44 -5.43 7.06 -17.30
N PHE A 45 -4.31 7.61 -16.80
CA PHE A 45 -3.10 7.78 -17.60
C PHE A 45 -2.57 6.42 -18.06
N VAL A 46 -2.45 5.45 -17.14
CA VAL A 46 -1.96 4.12 -17.49
C VAL A 46 -2.87 3.42 -18.49
N LYS A 47 -4.19 3.45 -18.27
CA LYS A 47 -5.18 2.84 -19.19
C LYS A 47 -5.12 3.41 -20.60
N LYS A 48 -4.69 4.67 -20.75
CA LYS A 48 -4.50 5.32 -22.06
C LYS A 48 -3.21 4.92 -22.75
N HIS A 49 -2.15 4.61 -22.00
CA HIS A 49 -0.81 4.40 -22.52
C HIS A 49 -0.37 2.92 -22.53
N HIS A 50 -1.05 2.05 -21.78
CA HIS A 50 -0.74 0.64 -21.64
C HIS A 50 -2.01 -0.22 -21.62
N SER A 51 -1.86 -1.48 -22.03
CA SER A 51 -2.82 -2.52 -21.66
C SER A 51 -2.49 -3.01 -20.26
N LEU A 52 -3.33 -2.70 -19.28
CA LEU A 52 -3.17 -3.23 -17.93
C LEU A 52 -3.47 -4.74 -17.91
N PRO A 53 -2.59 -5.57 -17.31
CA PRO A 53 -2.94 -6.96 -17.01
C PRO A 53 -4.03 -6.99 -15.94
N ASP A 54 -4.57 -8.18 -15.65
CA ASP A 54 -5.48 -8.34 -14.51
C ASP A 54 -4.78 -7.95 -13.19
N THR A 55 -5.56 -7.52 -12.21
CA THR A 55 -5.02 -6.98 -10.96
C THR A 55 -4.11 -7.98 -10.22
N GLU A 56 -4.41 -9.28 -10.27
CA GLU A 56 -3.58 -10.31 -9.61
C GLU A 56 -2.23 -10.49 -10.32
N GLU A 57 -2.22 -10.49 -11.65
CA GLU A 57 -0.98 -10.49 -12.44
C GLU A 57 -0.17 -9.21 -12.21
N LEU A 58 -0.84 -8.05 -12.21
CA LEU A 58 -0.22 -6.76 -11.91
C LEU A 58 0.48 -6.77 -10.55
N LEU A 59 -0.19 -7.29 -9.51
CA LEU A 59 0.35 -7.39 -8.16
C LEU A 59 1.59 -8.29 -8.11
N LYS A 60 1.59 -9.43 -8.81
CA LYS A 60 2.73 -10.35 -8.85
C LYS A 60 3.97 -9.72 -9.47
N THR A 61 3.79 -8.93 -10.53
CA THR A 61 4.89 -8.41 -11.33
C THR A 61 5.42 -7.07 -10.82
N HIS A 62 4.54 -6.13 -10.43
CA HIS A 62 4.93 -4.74 -10.11
C HIS A 62 4.77 -4.33 -8.64
N TYR A 63 4.20 -5.18 -7.78
CA TYR A 63 3.95 -4.86 -6.37
C TYR A 63 4.62 -5.84 -5.40
N GLY A 64 4.83 -5.36 -4.17
CA GLY A 64 5.14 -6.16 -2.99
C GLY A 64 4.07 -5.96 -1.93
N LEU A 65 3.67 -7.04 -1.26
CA LEU A 65 2.78 -6.97 -0.10
C LEU A 65 3.54 -6.33 1.06
N PHE A 66 3.12 -5.15 1.47
CA PHE A 66 3.71 -4.42 2.59
C PHE A 66 3.23 -5.00 3.93
N CYS A 67 1.91 -5.11 4.11
CA CYS A 67 1.32 -5.72 5.29
C CYS A 67 -0.10 -6.23 5.02
N GLU A 68 -0.59 -7.05 5.95
CA GLU A 68 -1.95 -7.54 6.01
C GLU A 68 -2.49 -7.29 7.43
N ILE A 69 -3.63 -6.62 7.54
CA ILE A 69 -4.28 -6.27 8.81
C ILE A 69 -5.80 -6.51 8.73
N GLN A 70 -6.47 -6.48 9.87
CA GLN A 70 -7.94 -6.37 9.93
C GLN A 70 -8.33 -5.00 10.46
N THR A 71 -9.18 -4.26 9.75
CA THR A 71 -9.54 -2.90 10.14
C THR A 71 -10.98 -2.53 9.76
N GLN A 72 -11.59 -1.63 10.55
CA GLN A 72 -12.87 -0.98 10.23
C GLN A 72 -12.66 0.44 9.69
N ILE A 73 -11.40 0.87 9.54
CA ILE A 73 -11.06 2.15 8.94
C ILE A 73 -11.53 2.15 7.49
N ALA A 74 -12.16 3.24 7.06
CA ALA A 74 -12.60 3.40 5.68
C ALA A 74 -11.40 3.44 4.72
N VAL A 75 -11.58 3.01 3.48
CA VAL A 75 -10.47 2.92 2.52
C VAL A 75 -9.79 4.27 2.30
N GLU A 76 -10.56 5.36 2.30
CA GLU A 76 -10.07 6.72 2.14
C GLU A 76 -9.15 7.15 3.30
N ASP A 77 -9.46 6.71 4.52
CA ASP A 77 -8.70 7.04 5.73
C ASP A 77 -7.43 6.19 5.86
N LEU A 78 -7.35 5.06 5.14
CA LEU A 78 -6.13 4.24 5.09
C LEU A 78 -4.98 5.00 4.43
N PHE A 79 -5.25 5.88 3.45
CA PHE A 79 -4.20 6.69 2.84
C PHE A 79 -3.43 7.51 3.87
N CYS A 80 -4.17 8.27 4.70
CA CYS A 80 -3.61 9.10 5.76
C CYS A 80 -2.93 8.26 6.84
N SER A 81 -3.51 7.09 7.15
CA SER A 81 -2.99 6.18 8.17
C SER A 81 -1.66 5.53 7.78
N PHE A 82 -1.45 5.29 6.48
CA PHE A 82 -0.25 4.70 5.91
C PHE A 82 0.76 5.73 5.37
N GLN A 83 0.67 7.00 5.80
CA GLN A 83 1.77 7.94 5.65
C GLN A 83 2.87 7.65 6.69
N GLY A 84 4.13 7.74 6.30
CA GLY A 84 5.28 7.39 7.16
C GLY A 84 5.24 8.12 8.51
N GLU A 85 4.87 9.40 8.50
CA GLU A 85 4.70 10.24 9.68
C GLU A 85 3.58 9.75 10.62
N SER A 86 2.58 9.07 10.06
CA SER A 86 1.45 8.53 10.82
C SER A 86 1.81 7.25 11.58
N TYR A 87 2.43 6.27 10.90
CA TYR A 87 2.63 4.93 11.47
C TYR A 87 4.07 4.64 11.91
N SER A 88 5.03 5.43 11.45
CA SER A 88 6.48 5.27 11.65
C SER A 88 7.17 6.63 11.78
N PRO A 89 6.77 7.48 12.75
CA PRO A 89 7.22 8.87 12.85
C PRO A 89 8.73 9.02 13.00
N GLU A 90 9.41 8.02 13.56
CA GLU A 90 10.86 8.02 13.77
C GLU A 90 11.60 7.12 12.75
N GLY A 91 10.91 6.69 11.69
CA GLY A 91 11.47 5.84 10.64
C GLY A 91 11.63 4.36 11.02
N GLU A 92 10.91 3.89 12.04
CA GLU A 92 10.94 2.51 12.54
C GLU A 92 10.61 1.46 11.47
N ALA A 93 9.86 1.83 10.43
CA ALA A 93 9.47 0.97 9.30
C ALA A 93 10.57 0.77 8.26
N ALA A 94 11.54 1.69 8.17
CA ALA A 94 12.59 1.67 7.15
C ALA A 94 13.34 0.32 7.03
N PRO A 95 13.78 -0.35 8.12
CA PRO A 95 14.45 -1.64 8.01
C PRO A 95 13.54 -2.74 7.44
N PHE A 96 12.24 -2.75 7.76
CA PHE A 96 11.28 -3.73 7.25
C PHE A 96 11.01 -3.55 5.77
N ILE A 97 10.79 -2.31 5.34
CA ILE A 97 10.58 -1.95 3.92
C ILE A 97 11.77 -2.37 3.08
N LYS A 98 12.98 -2.04 3.53
CA LYS A 98 14.21 -2.43 2.84
C LYS A 98 14.37 -3.95 2.77
N ALA A 99 14.06 -4.68 3.85
CA ALA A 99 14.13 -6.14 3.87
C ALA A 99 13.11 -6.80 2.92
N GLN A 100 11.97 -6.15 2.67
CA GLN A 100 10.96 -6.59 1.70
C GLN A 100 11.27 -6.17 0.25
N GLY A 101 12.35 -5.42 0.01
CA GLY A 101 12.71 -4.90 -1.32
C GLY A 101 11.81 -3.75 -1.80
N LEU A 102 11.08 -3.11 -0.88
CA LEU A 102 10.25 -1.93 -1.15
C LEU A 102 11.10 -0.65 -1.02
N PHE A 103 10.63 0.47 -1.59
CA PHE A 103 11.45 1.70 -1.69
C PHE A 103 10.84 2.95 -1.07
N HIS A 104 9.59 2.88 -0.60
CA HIS A 104 8.92 4.02 0.01
C HIS A 104 8.21 3.58 1.29
N THR A 105 8.18 4.51 2.25
CA THR A 105 7.55 4.37 3.56
C THR A 105 6.11 4.81 3.54
N SER A 106 5.76 5.82 2.73
CA SER A 106 4.41 6.34 2.64
C SER A 106 3.65 5.71 1.48
N MET A 107 2.38 5.40 1.71
CA MET A 107 1.44 5.09 0.64
C MET A 107 1.37 6.27 -0.34
N SER A 108 1.47 5.98 -1.62
CA SER A 108 1.64 6.95 -2.71
C SER A 108 0.75 6.62 -3.90
N VAL A 109 0.60 7.58 -4.83
CA VAL A 109 -0.09 7.33 -6.10
C VAL A 109 0.55 6.12 -6.80
N GLY A 110 -0.32 5.22 -7.25
CA GLY A 110 0.08 3.96 -7.85
C GLY A 110 0.11 2.79 -6.88
N ASP A 111 -0.05 2.97 -5.57
CA ASP A 111 -0.18 1.86 -4.63
C ASP A 111 -1.58 1.23 -4.68
N ILE A 112 -1.70 0.01 -4.18
CA ILE A 112 -2.97 -0.75 -4.21
C ILE A 112 -3.35 -1.19 -2.79
N ILE A 113 -4.63 -1.04 -2.46
CA ILE A 113 -5.26 -1.57 -1.26
C ILE A 113 -6.22 -2.66 -1.70
N LYS A 114 -6.12 -3.85 -1.11
CA LYS A 114 -7.21 -4.84 -1.16
C LYS A 114 -8.02 -4.70 0.12
N TYR A 115 -9.30 -4.35 0.01
CA TYR A 115 -10.22 -4.20 1.14
C TYR A 115 -11.35 -5.23 0.98
N GLY A 116 -11.30 -6.31 1.75
CA GLY A 116 -12.13 -7.49 1.51
C GLY A 116 -11.79 -8.13 0.17
N ASP A 117 -12.78 -8.21 -0.72
CA ASP A 117 -12.64 -8.74 -2.08
C ASP A 117 -12.38 -7.66 -3.14
N THR A 118 -12.46 -6.37 -2.76
CA THR A 118 -12.33 -5.24 -3.69
C THR A 118 -10.91 -4.69 -3.71
N TYR A 119 -10.43 -4.31 -4.90
CA TYR A 119 -9.16 -3.64 -5.11
C TYR A 119 -9.36 -2.15 -5.32
N TYR A 120 -8.57 -1.34 -4.62
CA TYR A 120 -8.54 0.10 -4.75
C TYR A 120 -7.13 0.55 -5.12
N PHE A 121 -7.06 1.37 -6.15
CA PHE A 121 -5.87 2.07 -6.59
C PHE A 121 -5.81 3.44 -5.93
N VAL A 122 -4.65 3.79 -5.39
CA VAL A 122 -4.38 5.15 -4.90
C VAL A 122 -4.15 6.04 -6.10
N ASP A 123 -5.13 6.86 -6.44
CA ASP A 123 -5.05 7.80 -7.56
C ASP A 123 -4.62 9.20 -7.08
N SER A 124 -4.34 10.05 -8.05
CA SER A 124 -4.13 11.49 -7.89
C SER A 124 -5.23 12.18 -7.08
N TYR A 125 -6.46 11.68 -7.16
CA TYR A 125 -7.61 12.16 -6.41
C TYR A 125 -8.34 11.00 -5.69
N GLY A 126 -7.80 10.57 -4.56
CA GLY A 126 -8.45 9.59 -3.68
C GLY A 126 -8.27 8.15 -4.12
N MET A 127 -9.29 7.32 -3.86
CA MET A 127 -9.27 5.89 -4.16
C MET A 127 -10.13 5.57 -5.37
N THR A 128 -9.59 4.81 -6.32
CA THR A 128 -10.32 4.33 -7.49
C THR A 128 -10.44 2.82 -7.44
N GLU A 129 -11.66 2.29 -7.51
CA GLU A 129 -11.90 0.85 -7.61
C GLU A 129 -11.36 0.29 -8.94
N MET A 130 -10.71 -0.88 -8.90
CA MET A 130 -10.06 -1.53 -10.05
C MET A 130 -10.87 -2.68 -10.62
#